data_AF-A0A800A2N4-F1
#
_entry.id   AF-A0A800A2N4-F1
#
_cell.length_a   1.000
_cell.length_b   1.000
_cell.length_c   1.000
_cell.angle_alpha   90.00
_cell.angle_beta   90.00
_cell.angle_gamma   90.00
#
_symmetry.space_group_name_H-M   'P 1'
#
loop_
_entity.id
_entity.type
_entity.pdbx_description
1 polymer ?
#
loop_
_entity_poly.entity_id
_entity_poly.type
_entity_poly.pdbx_seq_one_letter_code
_entity_poly.pdbx_strand_id
1 'polypeptide(L)'
;VDTTAGQIVLETIRRVKAELGVNLTLGASNISFGLPERDLINSAFLALAIAAGVNCPIVDVARMRPAVTAVDLILGRDKYARRYIEAYRQRQKSSN
;
A
#
# COMPACT_ATOMS: atom_id res chain seq x y z
N VAL A 1 13.48 17.40 0.66
CA VAL A 1 12.18 16.70 0.54
C VAL A 1 11.18 17.43 1.43
N ASP A 2 9.99 17.76 0.93
CA ASP A 2 8.91 18.28 1.77
C ASP A 2 8.37 17.14 2.67
N THR A 3 8.51 17.31 3.98
CA THR A 3 8.15 16.28 4.97
C THR A 3 6.65 16.21 5.25
N THR A 4 5.87 17.19 4.81
CA THR A 4 4.43 17.26 5.04
C THR A 4 3.61 16.62 3.94
N ALA A 5 4.20 16.43 2.74
CA ALA A 5 3.52 15.90 1.56
C ALA A 5 2.77 14.57 1.82
N GLY A 6 3.37 13.65 2.57
CA GLY A 6 2.73 12.38 2.92
C GLY A 6 1.43 12.56 3.74
N GLN A 7 1.43 13.47 4.71
CA GLN A 7 0.25 13.75 5.54
C GLN A 7 -0.86 14.41 4.71
N ILE A 8 -0.50 15.37 3.85
CA ILE A 8 -1.44 16.07 2.95
C ILE A 8 -2.13 15.06 2.01
N VAL A 9 -1.38 14.13 1.42
CA VAL A 9 -1.93 13.11 0.52
C VAL A 9 -2.88 12.17 1.28
N LEU A 10 -2.51 11.70 2.47
CA LEU A 10 -3.37 10.83 3.27
C LEU A 10 -4.68 11.51 3.64
N GLU A 11 -4.65 12.79 4.01
CA GLU A 11 -5.86 13.53 4.31
C GLU A 11 -6.72 13.75 3.07
N THR A 12 -6.10 14.08 1.93
CA THR A 12 -6.79 14.19 0.64
C THR A 12 -7.51 12.88 0.28
N ILE A 13 -6.86 11.73 0.47
CA ILE A 13 -7.47 10.41 0.22
C ILE A 13 -8.71 10.21 1.08
N ARG A 14 -8.64 10.52 2.38
CA ARG A 14 -9.79 10.39 3.30
C ARG A 14 -10.96 11.26 2.87
N ARG A 15 -10.67 12.52 2.55
CA ARG A 15 -11.68 13.49 2.12
C ARG A 15 -12.34 13.11 0.81
N VAL A 16 -11.56 12.76 -0.21
CA VAL A 16 -12.11 12.31 -1.51
C VAL A 16 -12.98 11.07 -1.34
N LYS A 17 -12.55 10.11 -0.51
CA LYS A 17 -13.36 8.92 -0.21
C LYS A 17 -14.68 9.30 0.50
N ALA A 18 -14.64 10.19 1.48
CA ALA A 18 -15.81 10.58 2.25
C ALA A 18 -16.79 11.47 1.45
N GLU A 19 -16.27 12.39 0.65
CA GLU A 19 -17.05 13.40 -0.07
C GLU A 19 -17.55 12.87 -1.43
N LEU A 20 -16.74 12.07 -2.14
CA LEU A 20 -17.04 11.63 -3.51
C LEU A 20 -17.32 10.14 -3.65
N GLY A 21 -16.81 9.29 -2.74
CA GLY A 21 -17.08 7.84 -2.76
C GLY A 21 -16.54 7.09 -3.99
N VAL A 22 -15.64 7.70 -4.77
CA VAL A 22 -15.09 7.13 -6.01
C VAL A 22 -13.88 6.21 -5.75
N ASN A 23 -13.50 5.45 -6.78
CA ASN A 23 -12.24 4.70 -6.77
C ASN A 23 -11.03 5.64 -6.71
N LEU A 24 -9.99 5.23 -5.99
CA LEU A 24 -8.80 6.04 -5.75
C LEU A 24 -7.54 5.29 -6.20
N THR A 25 -6.75 5.98 -7.02
CA THR A 25 -5.46 5.51 -7.54
C THR A 25 -4.34 6.50 -7.21
N LEU A 26 -3.12 6.00 -7.06
CA LEU A 26 -1.91 6.80 -6.94
C LEU A 26 -0.68 5.96 -7.30
N GLY A 27 0.43 6.63 -7.65
CA GLY A 27 1.75 6.00 -7.77
C GLY A 27 2.47 6.00 -6.42
N ALA A 28 2.68 4.82 -5.83
CA ALA A 28 3.28 4.75 -4.48
C ALA A 28 4.79 5.06 -4.47
N SER A 29 5.49 4.95 -5.61
CA SER A 29 6.94 5.11 -5.70
C SER A 29 7.44 6.57 -5.66
N ASN A 30 6.54 7.53 -5.87
CA ASN A 30 6.88 8.96 -5.91
C ASN A 30 7.25 9.50 -4.52
N ILE A 31 6.69 8.92 -3.46
CA ILE A 31 6.90 9.37 -2.07
C ILE A 31 8.36 9.25 -1.63
N SER A 32 9.12 8.35 -2.23
CA SER A 32 10.51 8.04 -1.88
C SER A 32 11.53 8.60 -2.87
N PHE A 33 11.14 9.50 -3.77
CA PHE A 33 12.05 10.04 -4.77
C PHE A 33 13.24 10.77 -4.11
N GLY A 34 14.46 10.39 -4.51
CA GLY A 34 15.70 10.96 -3.97
C GLY A 34 16.09 10.47 -2.57
N LEU A 35 15.40 9.46 -2.02
CA LEU A 35 15.68 8.91 -0.68
C LEU A 35 16.29 7.50 -0.75
N PRO A 36 17.10 7.10 0.24
CA PRO A 36 17.52 5.71 0.41
C PRO A 36 16.34 4.83 0.88
N GLU A 37 16.52 3.50 0.85
CA GLU A 37 15.55 2.52 1.34
C GLU A 37 14.12 2.72 0.79
N ARG A 38 14.04 3.02 -0.51
CA ARG A 38 12.77 3.37 -1.18
C ARG A 38 11.69 2.33 -0.99
N ASP A 39 12.02 1.04 -1.00
CA ASP A 39 11.04 -0.03 -0.85
C ASP A 39 10.39 -0.05 0.54
N LEU A 40 11.14 0.29 1.59
CA LEU A 40 10.63 0.43 2.94
C LEU A 40 9.64 1.61 3.03
N ILE A 41 10.05 2.78 2.52
CA ILE A 41 9.22 3.98 2.52
C ILE A 41 7.95 3.77 1.69
N ASN A 42 8.08 3.19 0.49
CA ASN A 42 6.97 2.88 -0.40
C ASN A 42 5.99 1.90 0.26
N SER A 43 6.49 0.86 0.93
CA SER A 43 5.65 -0.13 1.63
C SER A 43 4.88 0.50 2.79
N ALA A 44 5.54 1.33 3.61
CA ALA A 44 4.91 2.04 4.72
C ALA A 44 3.84 3.02 4.21
N PHE A 45 4.15 3.80 3.19
CA PHE A 45 3.20 4.73 2.58
C PHE A 45 2.01 4.02 1.96
N LEU A 46 2.24 2.93 1.22
CA LEU A 46 1.18 2.13 0.60
C LEU A 46 0.22 1.56 1.64
N ALA A 47 0.73 1.07 2.77
CA ALA A 47 -0.10 0.60 3.87
C ALA A 47 -1.03 1.69 4.42
N LEU A 48 -0.47 2.88 4.67
CA LEU A 48 -1.24 4.03 5.13
C LEU A 48 -2.28 4.50 4.10
N ALA A 49 -1.91 4.50 2.81
CA ALA A 49 -2.79 4.91 1.72
C ALA A 49 -3.99 3.96 1.55
N ILE A 50 -3.76 2.64 1.64
CA ILE A 50 -4.82 1.62 1.56
C ILE A 50 -5.77 1.73 2.76
N ALA A 51 -5.22 1.97 3.96
CA ALA A 51 -6.02 2.21 5.15
C ALA A 51 -6.86 3.50 5.04
N ALA A 52 -6.28 4.57 4.47
CA ALA A 52 -6.99 5.83 4.24
C ALA A 52 -8.11 5.72 3.20
N GLY A 53 -7.93 4.91 2.14
CA GLY A 53 -9.01 4.71 1.16
C GLY A 53 -8.60 4.28 -0.24
N VAL A 54 -7.30 4.23 -0.56
CA VAL A 54 -6.83 3.82 -1.89
C VAL A 54 -7.18 2.36 -2.14
N ASN A 55 -7.70 2.08 -3.34
CA ASN A 55 -8.11 0.74 -3.75
C ASN A 55 -7.49 0.26 -5.07
N CYS A 56 -6.91 1.15 -5.88
CA CYS A 56 -6.24 0.78 -7.13
C CYS A 56 -4.86 1.47 -7.27
N PRO A 57 -3.85 1.13 -6.44
CA PRO A 57 -2.54 1.75 -6.49
C PRO A 57 -1.68 1.23 -7.65
N ILE A 58 -0.84 2.10 -8.24
CA ILE A 58 0.18 1.74 -9.23
C ILE A 58 1.48 1.45 -8.48
N VAL A 59 1.94 0.19 -8.53
CA VAL A 59 3.07 -0.32 -7.73
C VAL A 59 3.89 -1.36 -8.50
N ASP A 60 5.14 -1.55 -8.09
CA ASP A 60 5.89 -2.77 -8.40
C ASP A 60 5.30 -3.94 -7.59
N VAL A 61 4.54 -4.81 -8.26
CA VAL A 61 3.83 -5.92 -7.62
C VAL A 61 4.81 -6.90 -6.95
N ALA A 62 5.97 -7.16 -7.55
CA ALA A 62 6.93 -8.12 -6.99
C ALA A 62 7.44 -7.66 -5.63
N ARG A 63 7.63 -6.35 -5.46
CA ARG A 63 8.12 -5.75 -4.21
C ARG A 63 7.01 -5.47 -3.20
N MET A 64 5.84 -5.01 -3.66
CA MET A 64 4.82 -4.44 -2.77
C MET A 64 3.74 -5.45 -2.35
N ARG A 65 3.63 -6.61 -3.02
CA ARG A 65 2.62 -7.63 -2.69
C ARG A 65 2.59 -8.05 -1.21
N PRO A 66 3.73 -8.23 -0.50
CA PRO A 66 3.72 -8.57 0.92
C PRO A 66 3.04 -7.50 1.80
N ALA A 67 3.28 -6.22 1.51
CA ALA A 67 2.67 -5.11 2.24
C ALA A 67 1.16 -5.05 1.99
N VAL A 68 0.74 -5.19 0.72
CA VAL A 68 -0.68 -5.17 0.34
C VAL A 68 -1.45 -6.31 1.02
N THR A 69 -0.94 -7.55 0.97
CA THR A 69 -1.65 -8.69 1.58
C THR A 69 -1.66 -8.61 3.11
N ALA A 70 -0.61 -8.08 3.73
CA ALA A 70 -0.58 -7.84 5.18
C ALA A 70 -1.62 -6.79 5.60
N VAL A 71 -1.70 -5.67 4.86
CA VAL A 71 -2.66 -4.59 5.16
C VAL A 71 -4.09 -5.06 4.95
N ASP A 72 -4.36 -5.81 3.88
CA ASP A 72 -5.68 -6.42 3.65
C ASP A 72 -6.08 -7.36 4.78
N LEU A 73 -5.15 -8.15 5.32
CA LEU A 73 -5.39 -8.97 6.52
C LEU A 73 -5.73 -8.10 7.74
N ILE A 74 -4.91 -7.09 8.03
CA ILE A 74 -5.08 -6.20 9.19
C ILE A 74 -6.43 -5.44 9.13
N LEU A 75 -6.83 -5.02 7.94
CA LEU A 75 -8.10 -4.33 7.71
C LEU A 75 -9.31 -5.29 7.64
N GLY A 76 -9.13 -6.57 7.96
CA GLY A 76 -10.21 -7.56 7.97
C GLY A 76 -10.74 -7.97 6.59
N ARG A 77 -9.99 -7.66 5.52
CA ARG A 77 -10.36 -7.96 4.12
C ARG A 77 -9.89 -9.33 3.66
N ASP A 78 -9.12 -10.06 4.49
CA ASP A 78 -8.65 -11.43 4.17
C ASP A 78 -9.20 -12.46 5.15
N LYS A 79 -10.33 -13.08 4.76
CA LYS A 79 -11.00 -14.09 5.61
C LYS A 79 -10.08 -15.29 5.84
N TYR A 80 -9.87 -15.62 7.12
CA TYR A 80 -8.98 -16.70 7.57
C TYR A 80 -7.51 -16.53 7.13
N ALA A 81 -7.06 -15.31 6.83
CA ALA A 81 -5.70 -15.02 6.35
C ALA A 81 -5.29 -15.84 5.10
N ARG A 82 -6.26 -16.29 4.30
CA ARG A 82 -6.02 -17.21 3.19
C ARG A 82 -5.08 -16.61 2.16
N ARG A 83 -5.35 -15.38 1.70
CA ARG A 83 -4.55 -14.72 0.67
C ARG A 83 -3.15 -14.41 1.18
N TYR A 84 -3.02 -14.00 2.44
CA TYR A 84 -1.73 -13.75 3.07
C TYR A 84 -0.85 -15.01 3.14
N ILE A 85 -1.40 -16.12 3.65
CA ILE A 85 -0.70 -17.40 3.77
C ILE A 85 -0.29 -17.94 2.39
N GLU A 86 -1.20 -17.85 1.40
CA GLU A 86 -0.90 -18.27 0.03
C GLU A 86 0.23 -17.44 -0.58
N ALA A 87 0.18 -16.11 -0.45
CA ALA A 87 1.23 -15.23 -0.94
C ALA A 87 2.59 -15.48 -0.26
N TYR A 88 2.59 -15.82 1.03
CA TYR A 88 3.80 -16.24 1.73
C TYR A 88 4.39 -17.54 1.15
N ARG A 89 3.56 -18.57 0.94
CA ARG A 89 4.00 -19.85 0.35
C ARG A 89 4.55 -19.67 -1.06
N GLN A 90 3.93 -18.81 -1.88
CA GLN A 90 4.41 -18.51 -3.23
C GLN A 90 5.81 -17.86 -3.20
N ARG A 91 6.06 -16.92 -2.29
CA ARG A 91 7.39 -16.30 -2.13
C ARG A 91 8.47 -17.30 -1.75
N GLN A 92 8.18 -18.20 -0.81
CA GLN A 92 9.14 -19.24 -0.40
C GLN A 92 9.56 -20.14 -1.58
N LYS A 93 8.62 -20.50 -2.45
CA LYS A 93 8.92 -21.30 -3.65
C LYS A 93 9.79 -20.57 -4.68
N SER A 94 9.71 -19.25 -4.75
CA SER A 94 10.50 -18.45 -5.70
C SER A 94 11.90 -18.11 -5.18
N SER A 95 12.15 -18.33 -3.88
CA SER A 95 13.47 -18.11 -3.25
C SER A 95 14.30 -19.39 -3.12
N ASN A 96 13.71 -20.55 -3.44
CA ASN A 96 14.39 -21.83 -3.62
C ASN A 96 14.63 -22.09 -5.11
#